data_AF-A0A7V4XRV5-F1
#
_entry.id   AF-A0A7V4XRV5-F1
#
_cell.length_a   1.000
_cell.length_b   1.000
_cell.length_c   1.000
_cell.angle_alpha   90.00
_cell.angle_beta   90.00
_cell.angle_gamma   90.00
#
_symmetry.space_group_name_H-M   'P 1'
#
loop_
_entity.id
_entity.type
_entity.pdbx_description
1 polymer ?
#
loop_
_entity_poly.entity_id
_entity_poly.type
_entity_poly.pdbx_seq_one_letter_code
_entity_poly.pdbx_strand_id
1 'polypeptide(L)'
;MEADWSVEMGEGLPEIVIPWSGESLQWVDLRVPHADCKAAVSDLALAEARAPLAQALRALNAENSPWLTSKCDAWWIDDEDEALDPYELDAADLAAKGSSLHGCASYLDLLTRHAELFSDFPGQEALLRTLTQTLRNVALAHARIDLVLRGARLHGQEGFGITAYVTGGGPDTAAAVQAWQGALAAMTRALLNC
;
A
#
# COMPACT_ATOMS: atom_id res chain seq x y z
N MET A 1 -11.05 -8.92 6.69
CA MET A 1 -10.05 -8.66 5.65
C MET A 1 -8.86 -9.52 5.95
N GLU A 2 -8.25 -10.07 4.92
CA GLU A 2 -6.94 -10.70 5.08
C GLU A 2 -5.86 -9.63 5.20
N ALA A 3 -4.85 -9.95 6.00
CA ALA A 3 -3.62 -9.17 5.99
C ALA A 3 -2.45 -10.07 6.30
N ASP A 4 -1.30 -9.84 5.69
CA ASP A 4 -0.07 -10.53 6.02
C ASP A 4 1.15 -9.62 5.87
N TRP A 5 2.30 -10.11 6.31
CA TRP A 5 3.57 -9.43 6.09
C TRP A 5 4.67 -10.41 5.72
N SER A 6 5.64 -9.92 4.95
CA SER A 6 6.79 -10.69 4.50
C SER A 6 8.06 -9.82 4.49
N VAL A 7 9.19 -10.43 4.19
CA VAL A 7 10.48 -9.76 4.05
C VAL A 7 11.06 -10.11 2.69
N GLU A 8 11.36 -9.09 1.89
CA GLU A 8 12.01 -9.23 0.59
C GLU A 8 13.26 -8.36 0.55
N MET A 9 14.39 -8.94 0.97
CA MET A 9 15.67 -8.25 1.05
C MET A 9 16.80 -9.17 0.61
N GLY A 10 17.71 -8.63 -0.20
CA GLY A 10 18.79 -9.39 -0.80
C GLY A 10 19.36 -8.67 -2.02
N GLU A 11 20.49 -9.17 -2.51
CA GLU A 11 21.13 -8.63 -3.71
C GLU A 11 20.19 -8.75 -4.92
N GLY A 12 19.99 -7.64 -5.63
CA GLY A 12 19.14 -7.57 -6.82
C GLY A 12 17.63 -7.49 -6.54
N LEU A 13 17.19 -7.54 -5.28
CA LEU A 13 15.78 -7.33 -4.94
C LEU A 13 15.43 -5.83 -4.91
N PRO A 14 14.15 -5.46 -5.14
CA PRO A 14 13.73 -4.06 -5.14
C PRO A 14 14.01 -3.34 -3.81
N GLU A 15 14.55 -2.13 -3.91
CA GLU A 15 14.80 -1.21 -2.79
C GLU A 15 13.87 0.02 -2.89
N ILE A 16 13.39 0.52 -1.75
CA ILE A 16 12.66 1.80 -1.69
C ILE A 16 13.67 2.95 -1.58
N VAL A 17 13.76 3.79 -2.61
CA VAL A 17 14.74 4.88 -2.67
C VAL A 17 14.06 6.25 -2.64
N ILE A 18 14.54 7.16 -1.80
CA ILE A 18 14.16 8.57 -1.76
C ILE A 18 15.43 9.44 -1.73
N PRO A 19 15.56 10.46 -2.59
CA PRO A 19 14.75 10.71 -3.78
C PRO A 19 15.08 9.68 -4.87
N TRP A 20 14.06 9.24 -5.61
CA TRP A 20 14.26 8.48 -6.85
C TRP A 20 14.00 9.38 -8.07
N SER A 21 14.61 9.03 -9.19
CA SER A 21 14.34 9.65 -10.49
C SER A 21 14.35 8.57 -11.57
N GLY A 22 13.33 8.59 -12.43
CA GLY A 22 13.27 7.83 -13.68
C GLY A 22 13.43 8.75 -14.90
N GLU A 23 13.19 8.20 -16.10
CA GLU A 23 13.33 8.98 -17.35
C GLU A 23 12.30 10.12 -17.48
N SER A 24 11.06 9.88 -17.02
CA SER A 24 9.93 10.82 -17.16
C SER A 24 9.30 11.25 -15.83
N LEU A 25 9.61 10.54 -14.74
CA LEU A 25 9.05 10.77 -13.42
C LEU A 25 10.15 10.96 -12.39
N GLN A 26 9.86 11.74 -11.36
CA GLN A 26 10.76 11.96 -10.24
C GLN A 26 9.97 11.96 -8.94
N TRP A 27 10.65 11.65 -7.86
CA TRP A 27 10.08 11.76 -6.52
C TRP A 27 9.64 13.20 -6.23
N VAL A 28 8.47 13.34 -5.64
CA VAL A 28 7.93 14.61 -5.16
C VAL A 28 7.79 14.52 -3.65
N ASP A 29 8.39 15.47 -2.93
CA ASP A 29 8.21 15.56 -1.49
C ASP A 29 6.82 16.12 -1.16
N LEU A 30 5.88 15.25 -0.80
CA LEU A 30 4.50 15.63 -0.50
C LEU A 30 4.31 16.31 0.87
N ARG A 31 5.40 16.51 1.62
CA ARG A 31 5.37 17.17 2.94
C ARG A 31 5.61 18.68 2.83
N VAL A 32 6.07 19.17 1.68
CA VAL A 32 6.33 20.61 1.51
C VAL A 32 5.02 21.40 1.60
N PRO A 33 5.04 22.63 2.13
CA PRO A 33 3.86 23.49 2.12
C PRO A 33 3.27 23.59 0.71
N HIS A 34 1.95 23.38 0.59
CA HIS A 34 1.20 23.41 -0.67
C HIS A 34 1.49 22.27 -1.66
N ALA A 35 2.10 21.16 -1.23
CA ALA A 35 2.20 19.98 -2.09
C ALA A 35 0.81 19.52 -2.57
N ASP A 36 0.69 19.27 -3.88
CA ASP A 36 -0.57 18.84 -4.49
C ASP A 36 -0.60 17.31 -4.66
N CYS A 37 -1.13 16.61 -3.65
CA CYS A 37 -1.31 15.17 -3.73
C CYS A 37 -2.25 14.73 -4.86
N LYS A 38 -3.12 15.61 -5.40
CA LYS A 38 -3.96 15.25 -6.56
C LYS A 38 -3.14 15.27 -7.84
N ALA A 39 -2.26 16.27 -7.99
CA ALA A 39 -1.32 16.31 -9.12
C ALA A 39 -0.34 15.12 -9.06
N ALA A 40 0.11 14.73 -7.86
CA ALA A 40 1.02 13.60 -7.68
C ALA A 40 0.48 12.24 -8.18
N VAL A 41 -0.84 12.11 -8.32
CA VAL A 41 -1.51 10.89 -8.79
C VAL A 41 -2.31 11.13 -10.08
N SER A 42 -2.12 12.26 -10.76
CA SER A 42 -2.90 12.59 -11.97
C SER A 42 -2.66 11.60 -13.11
N ASP A 43 -1.46 11.02 -13.13
CA ASP A 43 -0.97 10.20 -14.23
C ASP A 43 -1.22 8.69 -14.01
N LEU A 44 -1.82 8.31 -12.87
CA LEU A 44 -2.23 6.93 -12.63
C LEU A 44 -3.23 6.49 -13.70
N ALA A 45 -2.99 5.32 -14.29
CA ALA A 45 -3.87 4.75 -15.31
C ALA A 45 -5.29 4.53 -14.76
N LEU A 46 -5.40 4.04 -13.52
CA LEU A 46 -6.67 3.81 -12.85
C LEU A 46 -7.26 5.11 -12.27
N ALA A 47 -8.22 5.70 -12.97
CA ALA A 47 -8.81 6.99 -12.60
C ALA A 47 -9.55 6.96 -11.25
N GLU A 48 -10.22 5.85 -10.96
CA GLU A 48 -10.97 5.57 -9.73
C GLU A 48 -10.08 5.57 -8.49
N ALA A 49 -8.78 5.25 -8.65
CA ALA A 49 -7.82 5.20 -7.57
C ALA A 49 -7.23 6.57 -7.21
N ARG A 50 -7.29 7.55 -8.11
CA ARG A 50 -6.64 8.87 -7.95
C ARG A 50 -7.13 9.60 -6.70
N ALA A 51 -8.44 9.72 -6.50
CA ALA A 51 -8.97 10.46 -5.35
C ALA A 51 -8.69 9.76 -4.00
N PRO A 52 -8.94 8.44 -3.84
CA PRO A 52 -8.59 7.72 -2.62
C PRO A 52 -7.09 7.73 -2.30
N LEU A 53 -6.22 7.53 -3.31
CA LEU A 53 -4.77 7.60 -3.10
C LEU A 53 -4.32 9.01 -2.73
N ALA A 54 -4.81 10.06 -3.41
CA ALA A 54 -4.49 11.43 -3.03
C ALA A 54 -4.89 11.74 -1.57
N GLN A 55 -5.99 11.16 -1.08
CA GLN A 55 -6.40 11.29 0.31
C GLN A 55 -5.47 10.54 1.27
N ALA A 56 -5.10 9.29 0.95
CA ALA A 56 -4.16 8.51 1.75
C ALA A 56 -2.78 9.17 1.81
N LEU A 57 -2.23 9.58 0.66
CA LEU A 57 -0.96 10.28 0.54
C LEU A 57 -0.95 11.58 1.36
N ARG A 58 -2.04 12.37 1.32
CA ARG A 58 -2.16 13.59 2.13
C ARG A 58 -2.09 13.28 3.63
N ALA A 59 -2.76 12.23 4.08
CA ALA A 59 -2.78 11.87 5.49
C ALA A 59 -1.41 11.31 5.95
N LEU A 60 -0.80 10.45 5.14
CA LEU A 60 0.48 9.80 5.45
C LEU A 60 1.67 10.75 5.36
N ASN A 61 1.59 11.84 4.58
CA ASN A 61 2.64 12.86 4.50
C ASN A 61 2.31 14.13 5.31
N ALA A 62 1.27 14.11 6.14
CA ALA A 62 0.95 15.24 7.01
C ALA A 62 2.10 15.54 7.99
N GLU A 63 2.20 16.80 8.44
CA GLU A 63 3.31 17.26 9.29
C GLU A 63 3.54 16.38 10.54
N ASN A 64 2.45 15.92 11.16
CA ASN A 64 2.44 15.06 12.35
C ASN A 64 2.38 13.55 12.06
N SER A 65 2.31 13.14 10.79
CA SER A 65 2.38 11.72 10.44
C SER A 65 3.79 11.18 10.68
N PRO A 66 3.95 9.97 11.26
CA PRO A 66 5.26 9.34 11.41
C PRO A 66 5.79 8.77 10.08
N TRP A 67 5.06 8.94 8.98
CA TRP A 67 5.36 8.33 7.68
C TRP A 67 5.80 9.34 6.62
N LEU A 68 6.46 8.79 5.61
CA LEU A 68 6.81 9.43 4.34
C LEU A 68 6.52 8.43 3.22
N THR A 69 6.03 8.89 2.07
CA THR A 69 5.77 8.03 0.91
C THR A 69 6.79 8.25 -0.22
N SER A 70 7.14 7.19 -0.95
CA SER A 70 8.07 7.27 -2.09
C SER A 70 7.38 7.15 -3.45
N LYS A 71 6.62 6.07 -3.67
CA LYS A 71 5.95 5.72 -4.92
C LYS A 71 4.57 5.14 -4.60
N CYS A 72 3.69 5.21 -5.57
CA CYS A 72 2.45 4.45 -5.57
C CYS A 72 2.01 4.18 -7.00
N ASP A 73 1.23 3.12 -7.19
CA ASP A 73 0.52 2.85 -8.43
C ASP A 73 -0.80 2.13 -8.12
N ALA A 74 -1.70 2.05 -9.09
CA ALA A 74 -2.93 1.28 -9.00
C ALA A 74 -3.37 0.74 -10.36
N TRP A 75 -3.87 -0.51 -10.36
CA TRP A 75 -4.23 -1.25 -11.56
C TRP A 75 -5.44 -2.15 -11.32
N TRP A 76 -6.10 -2.53 -12.42
CA TRP A 76 -7.07 -3.63 -12.40
C TRP A 76 -6.32 -4.95 -12.38
N ILE A 77 -6.88 -5.93 -11.67
CA ILE A 77 -6.49 -7.33 -11.80
C ILE A 77 -7.50 -7.96 -12.76
N ASP A 78 -7.02 -8.45 -13.89
CA ASP A 78 -7.79 -9.18 -14.87
C ASP A 78 -7.40 -10.67 -14.90
N ASP A 79 -8.30 -11.49 -15.42
CA ASP A 79 -8.16 -12.95 -15.44
C ASP A 79 -7.06 -13.43 -16.42
N GLU A 80 -6.41 -12.54 -17.19
CA GLU A 80 -5.45 -12.93 -18.21
C GLU A 80 -4.03 -13.15 -17.64
N ASP A 81 -3.62 -12.32 -16.68
CA ASP A 81 -2.27 -12.37 -16.10
C ASP A 81 -2.21 -13.12 -14.76
N GLU A 82 -3.16 -12.88 -13.85
CA GLU A 82 -3.21 -13.51 -12.53
C GLU A 82 -4.64 -13.50 -11.96
N ALA A 83 -5.31 -14.66 -11.99
CA ALA A 83 -6.65 -14.78 -11.43
C ALA A 83 -6.61 -14.63 -9.89
N LEU A 84 -7.50 -13.80 -9.35
CA LEU A 84 -7.65 -13.64 -7.90
C LEU A 84 -8.09 -14.95 -7.24
N ASP A 85 -7.36 -15.40 -6.22
CA ASP A 85 -7.83 -16.45 -5.31
C ASP A 85 -8.82 -15.85 -4.30
N PRO A 86 -10.12 -16.23 -4.33
CA PRO A 86 -11.11 -15.74 -3.37
C PRO A 86 -10.75 -16.05 -1.91
N TYR A 87 -9.98 -17.11 -1.64
CA TYR A 87 -9.59 -17.48 -0.29
C TYR A 87 -8.49 -16.58 0.27
N GLU A 88 -7.68 -15.96 -0.59
CA GLU A 88 -6.68 -14.97 -0.16
C GLU A 88 -7.30 -13.61 0.15
N LEU A 89 -8.53 -13.35 -0.29
CA LEU A 89 -9.25 -12.08 -0.16
C LEU A 89 -10.36 -12.09 0.90
N ASP A 90 -10.51 -13.12 1.74
CA ASP A 90 -11.67 -13.25 2.64
C ASP A 90 -13.00 -13.21 1.84
N ALA A 91 -13.05 -13.93 0.71
CA ALA A 91 -14.16 -13.93 -0.25
C ALA A 91 -14.74 -15.33 -0.53
N ALA A 92 -14.70 -16.22 0.47
CA ALA A 92 -15.25 -17.58 0.36
C ALA A 92 -16.76 -17.60 0.01
N ASP A 93 -17.52 -16.56 0.40
CA ASP A 93 -18.94 -16.44 0.06
C ASP A 93 -19.17 -16.14 -1.44
N LEU A 94 -18.21 -15.52 -2.12
CA LEU A 94 -18.23 -15.30 -3.57
C LEU A 94 -17.78 -16.55 -4.30
N ALA A 95 -16.74 -17.24 -3.81
CA ALA A 95 -16.30 -18.52 -4.36
C ALA A 95 -17.45 -19.55 -4.41
N ALA A 96 -18.25 -19.63 -3.35
CA ALA A 96 -19.40 -20.53 -3.27
C ALA A 96 -20.48 -20.27 -4.35
N LYS A 97 -20.51 -19.07 -4.94
CA LYS A 97 -21.44 -18.68 -6.00
C LYS A 97 -20.89 -18.98 -7.40
N GLY A 98 -19.64 -19.44 -7.52
CA GLY A 98 -19.00 -19.79 -8.79
C GLY A 98 -18.79 -18.60 -9.74
N SER A 99 -18.72 -17.37 -9.21
CA SER A 99 -18.49 -16.15 -10.00
C SER A 99 -17.00 -15.84 -10.07
N SER A 100 -16.50 -15.43 -11.24
CA SER A 100 -15.18 -14.81 -11.36
C SER A 100 -15.12 -13.54 -10.53
N LEU A 101 -13.95 -13.26 -9.95
CA LEU A 101 -13.71 -12.03 -9.19
C LEU A 101 -13.12 -10.96 -10.10
N HIS A 102 -13.66 -9.75 -10.00
CA HIS A 102 -12.98 -8.56 -10.47
C HIS A 102 -12.06 -8.05 -9.37
N GLY A 103 -10.87 -7.56 -9.72
CA GLY A 103 -9.89 -7.07 -8.75
C GLY A 103 -9.41 -5.65 -9.02
N CYS A 104 -9.16 -4.91 -7.95
CA CYS A 104 -8.50 -3.61 -7.96
C CYS A 104 -7.34 -3.66 -6.97
N ALA A 105 -6.15 -3.29 -7.41
CA ALA A 105 -4.96 -3.28 -6.57
C ALA A 105 -4.22 -1.95 -6.62
N SER A 106 -3.46 -1.69 -5.58
CA SER A 106 -2.48 -0.61 -5.52
C SER A 106 -1.30 -1.00 -4.66
N TYR A 107 -0.15 -0.34 -4.84
CA TYR A 107 0.90 -0.35 -3.84
C TYR A 107 1.26 1.06 -3.37
N LEU A 108 1.76 1.17 -2.14
CA LEU A 108 2.38 2.38 -1.61
C LEU A 108 3.72 2.02 -0.96
N ASP A 109 4.77 2.74 -1.34
CA ASP A 109 6.07 2.65 -0.66
C ASP A 109 6.14 3.65 0.50
N LEU A 110 6.45 3.15 1.69
CA LEU A 110 6.40 3.86 2.97
C LEU A 110 7.75 3.78 3.67
N LEU A 111 8.20 4.90 4.23
CA LEU A 111 9.34 4.96 5.14
C LEU A 111 8.90 5.62 6.44
N THR A 112 9.39 5.12 7.57
CA THR A 112 9.23 5.81 8.86
C THR A 112 10.11 7.05 8.89
N ARG A 113 9.61 8.12 9.55
CA ARG A 113 10.36 9.35 9.81
C ARG A 113 11.19 9.25 11.10
N HIS A 114 10.99 8.22 11.90
CA HIS A 114 11.78 7.99 13.10
C HIS A 114 13.12 7.36 12.71
N ALA A 115 14.19 8.15 12.77
CA ALA A 115 15.53 7.72 12.35
C ALA A 115 15.97 6.42 13.05
N GLU A 116 15.68 6.27 14.34
CA GLU A 116 15.97 5.08 15.12
C GLU A 116 15.33 3.82 14.49
N LEU A 117 14.03 3.91 14.16
CA LEU A 117 13.24 2.82 13.60
C LEU A 117 13.57 2.55 12.13
N PHE A 118 13.97 3.59 11.38
CA PHE A 118 14.35 3.45 9.97
C PHE A 118 15.50 2.45 9.78
N SER A 119 16.46 2.43 10.71
CA SER A 119 17.60 1.51 10.68
C SER A 119 17.44 0.25 11.56
N ASP A 120 16.29 0.07 12.23
CA ASP A 120 16.07 -1.01 13.19
C ASP A 120 15.17 -2.11 12.59
N PHE A 121 15.79 -3.17 12.06
CA PHE A 121 15.06 -4.29 11.48
C PHE A 121 14.11 -4.97 12.49
N PRO A 122 14.55 -5.39 13.69
CA PRO A 122 13.64 -5.92 14.72
C PRO A 122 12.45 -5.01 15.03
N GLY A 123 12.68 -3.69 15.11
CA GLY A 123 11.62 -2.71 15.34
C GLY A 123 10.61 -2.66 14.20
N GLN A 124 11.07 -2.67 12.94
CA GLN A 124 10.21 -2.73 11.76
C GLN A 124 9.41 -4.03 11.69
N GLU A 125 10.04 -5.16 12.00
CA GLU A 125 9.36 -6.45 12.07
C GLU A 125 8.25 -6.44 13.13
N ALA A 126 8.55 -5.92 14.33
CA ALA A 126 7.56 -5.81 15.42
C ALA A 126 6.40 -4.87 15.04
N LEU A 127 6.69 -3.78 14.33
CA LEU A 127 5.68 -2.88 13.79
C LEU A 127 4.78 -3.58 12.76
N LEU A 128 5.35 -4.31 11.79
CA LEU A 128 4.60 -5.04 10.78
C LEU A 128 3.70 -6.12 11.38
N ARG A 129 4.17 -6.84 12.40
CA ARG A 129 3.35 -7.80 13.16
C ARG A 129 2.16 -7.11 13.81
N THR A 130 2.38 -5.95 14.44
CA THR A 130 1.33 -5.14 15.08
C THR A 130 0.30 -4.62 14.06
N LEU A 131 0.77 -4.08 12.94
CA LEU A 131 -0.08 -3.58 11.86
C LEU A 131 -0.92 -4.69 11.27
N THR A 132 -0.31 -5.83 10.94
CA THR A 132 -1.00 -7.01 10.38
C THR A 132 -2.09 -7.50 11.32
N GLN A 133 -1.78 -7.64 12.62
CA GLN A 133 -2.78 -8.06 13.61
C GLN A 133 -3.93 -7.04 13.74
N THR A 134 -3.63 -5.75 13.65
CA THR A 134 -4.63 -4.68 13.69
C THR A 134 -5.55 -4.74 12.47
N LEU A 135 -4.99 -4.97 11.28
CA LEU A 135 -5.73 -5.04 10.03
C LEU A 135 -6.61 -6.29 9.93
N ARG A 136 -6.12 -7.45 10.38
CA ARG A 136 -6.93 -8.69 10.49
C ARG A 136 -8.18 -8.52 11.35
N ASN A 137 -8.14 -7.62 12.34
CA ASN A 137 -9.29 -7.33 13.21
C ASN A 137 -10.32 -6.37 12.59
N VAL A 138 -10.08 -5.83 11.39
CA VAL A 138 -11.03 -4.96 10.69
C VAL A 138 -12.05 -5.82 9.93
N ALA A 139 -13.32 -5.67 10.29
CA ALA A 139 -14.45 -6.31 9.63
C ALA A 139 -14.72 -5.66 8.26
N LEU A 140 -13.94 -6.09 7.26
CA LEU A 140 -14.08 -5.73 5.86
C LEU A 140 -13.84 -6.99 5.02
N ALA A 141 -14.83 -7.47 4.29
CA ALA A 141 -14.67 -8.65 3.44
C ALA A 141 -14.05 -8.27 2.09
N HIS A 142 -13.62 -9.29 1.33
CA HIS A 142 -13.21 -9.17 -0.09
C HIS A 142 -11.99 -8.28 -0.29
N ALA A 143 -11.09 -8.24 0.69
CA ALA A 143 -9.89 -7.43 0.61
C ALA A 143 -8.71 -8.06 1.34
N ARG A 144 -7.52 -7.75 0.84
CA ARG A 144 -6.24 -8.19 1.38
C ARG A 144 -5.25 -7.02 1.44
N ILE A 145 -4.41 -7.03 2.47
CA ILE A 145 -3.24 -6.15 2.56
C ILE A 145 -1.99 -7.01 2.78
N ASP A 146 -0.98 -6.83 1.93
CA ASP A 146 0.35 -7.42 2.13
C ASP A 146 1.37 -6.34 2.42
N LEU A 147 2.02 -6.43 3.58
CA LEU A 147 3.06 -5.51 4.00
C LEU A 147 4.43 -6.15 3.80
N VAL A 148 5.16 -5.69 2.78
CA VAL A 148 6.47 -6.25 2.44
C VAL A 148 7.58 -5.36 3.00
N LEU A 149 8.37 -5.88 3.94
CA LEU A 149 9.57 -5.22 4.42
C LEU A 149 10.67 -5.30 3.36
N ARG A 150 11.16 -4.14 2.93
CA ARG A 150 12.21 -4.00 1.92
C ARG A 150 13.40 -3.23 2.47
N GLY A 151 14.56 -3.42 1.84
CA GLY A 151 15.66 -2.48 1.97
C GLY A 151 15.21 -1.09 1.50
N ALA A 152 15.76 -0.04 2.10
CA ALA A 152 15.45 1.32 1.72
C ALA A 152 16.66 2.25 1.83
N ARG A 153 16.64 3.31 1.02
CA ARG A 153 17.63 4.38 1.01
C ARG A 153 16.97 5.74 1.11
N LEU A 154 17.15 6.43 2.24
CA LEU A 154 16.63 7.78 2.47
C LEU A 154 17.79 8.79 2.42
N HIS A 155 17.84 9.59 1.37
CA HIS A 155 18.91 10.56 1.10
C HIS A 155 20.31 9.96 1.23
N GLY A 156 20.47 8.74 0.73
CA GLY A 156 21.73 7.99 0.78
C GLY A 156 21.97 7.18 2.06
N GLN A 157 21.14 7.35 3.09
CA GLN A 157 21.19 6.54 4.31
C GLN A 157 20.43 5.23 4.10
N GLU A 158 21.09 4.11 4.39
CA GLU A 158 20.50 2.77 4.28
C GLU A 158 19.65 2.45 5.51
N GLY A 159 18.56 1.71 5.29
CA GLY A 159 17.61 1.31 6.31
C GLY A 159 16.52 0.43 5.70
N PHE A 160 15.31 0.55 6.22
CA PHE A 160 14.18 -0.30 5.86
C PHE A 160 12.93 0.52 5.58
N GLY A 161 12.11 0.01 4.67
CA GLY A 161 10.82 0.57 4.32
C GLY A 161 9.80 -0.52 4.04
N ILE A 162 8.55 -0.12 3.85
CA ILE A 162 7.44 -1.03 3.64
C ILE A 162 6.83 -0.73 2.28
N THR A 163 6.74 -1.73 1.41
CA THR A 163 5.80 -1.67 0.28
C THR A 163 4.51 -2.31 0.75
N ALA A 164 3.44 -1.53 0.82
CA ALA A 164 2.13 -2.01 1.18
C ALA A 164 1.28 -2.23 -0.07
N TYR A 165 0.97 -3.49 -0.36
CA TYR A 165 0.00 -3.86 -1.39
C TYR A 165 -1.40 -3.89 -0.79
N VAL A 166 -2.35 -3.30 -1.50
CA VAL A 166 -3.76 -3.25 -1.10
C VAL A 166 -4.57 -3.79 -2.26
N THR A 167 -5.33 -4.84 -2.00
CA THR A 167 -6.16 -5.51 -3.02
C THR A 167 -7.60 -5.58 -2.54
N GLY A 168 -8.53 -5.24 -3.42
CA GLY A 168 -9.96 -5.46 -3.23
C GLY A 168 -10.53 -6.30 -4.37
N GLY A 169 -11.42 -7.22 -4.03
CA GLY A 169 -12.13 -8.08 -4.95
C GLY A 169 -13.64 -7.86 -4.90
N GLY A 170 -14.35 -8.32 -5.91
CA GLY A 170 -15.81 -8.29 -5.91
C GLY A 170 -16.44 -8.97 -7.12
N PRO A 171 -17.77 -9.17 -7.12
CA PRO A 171 -18.50 -9.74 -8.25
C PRO A 171 -18.55 -8.82 -9.48
N ASP A 172 -18.18 -7.55 -9.32
CA ASP A 172 -18.03 -6.57 -10.38
C ASP A 172 -16.95 -5.54 -10.03
N THR A 173 -16.55 -4.75 -11.01
CA THR A 173 -15.56 -3.68 -10.90
C THR A 173 -15.88 -2.67 -9.80
N ALA A 174 -17.16 -2.31 -9.60
CA ALA A 174 -17.55 -1.32 -8.61
C ALA A 174 -17.38 -1.86 -7.18
N ALA A 175 -17.77 -3.12 -6.95
CA ALA A 175 -17.56 -3.82 -5.69
C ALA A 175 -16.07 -3.99 -5.37
N ALA A 176 -15.25 -4.34 -6.37
CA ALA A 176 -13.79 -4.45 -6.21
C ALA A 176 -13.15 -3.12 -5.78
N VAL A 177 -13.52 -2.02 -6.43
CA VAL A 177 -13.07 -0.66 -6.03
C VAL A 177 -13.54 -0.32 -4.62
N GLN A 178 -14.79 -0.64 -4.27
CA GLN A 178 -15.31 -0.35 -2.94
C GLN A 178 -14.55 -1.10 -1.85
N ALA A 179 -14.26 -2.40 -2.05
CA ALA A 179 -13.47 -3.20 -1.13
C ALA A 179 -12.04 -2.65 -1.01
N TRP A 180 -11.40 -2.35 -2.14
CA TRP A 180 -10.06 -1.75 -2.19
C TRP A 180 -9.98 -0.40 -1.46
N GLN A 181 -10.93 0.50 -1.70
CA GLN A 181 -11.01 1.80 -1.01
C GLN A 181 -11.15 1.62 0.51
N GLY A 182 -11.99 0.66 0.93
CA GLY A 182 -12.14 0.31 2.34
C GLY A 182 -10.84 -0.16 2.97
N ALA A 183 -10.08 -1.00 2.26
CA ALA A 183 -8.81 -1.54 2.72
C ALA A 183 -7.72 -0.46 2.77
N LEU A 184 -7.61 0.39 1.74
CA LEU A 184 -6.69 1.53 1.71
C LEU A 184 -6.95 2.50 2.88
N ALA A 185 -8.22 2.79 3.16
CA ALA A 185 -8.60 3.63 4.29
C ALA A 185 -8.28 2.99 5.65
N ALA A 186 -8.53 1.68 5.79
CA ALA A 186 -8.19 0.93 7.00
C ALA A 186 -6.68 0.88 7.25
N MET A 187 -5.89 0.60 6.21
CA MET A 187 -4.42 0.63 6.24
C MET A 187 -3.90 2.00 6.66
N THR A 188 -4.38 3.05 5.99
CA THR A 188 -3.98 4.44 6.29
C THR A 188 -4.26 4.77 7.76
N ARG A 189 -5.43 4.38 8.28
CA ARG A 189 -5.77 4.60 9.69
C ARG A 189 -4.90 3.76 10.63
N ALA A 190 -4.58 2.52 10.31
CA ALA A 190 -3.70 1.69 11.14
C ALA A 190 -2.30 2.31 11.25
N LEU A 191 -1.75 2.74 10.11
CA LEU A 191 -0.44 3.43 10.02
C LEU A 191 -0.42 4.74 10.82
N LEU A 192 -1.51 5.50 10.89
CA LEU A 192 -1.55 6.75 11.63
C LEU A 192 -1.73 6.58 13.15
N ASN A 193 -2.04 5.38 13.62
CA ASN A 193 -2.29 5.09 15.04
C ASN A 193 -1.26 4.14 15.67
N CYS A 194 -0.20 3.76 14.95
CA CYS A 194 0.89 2.92 15.44
C CYS A 194 2.02 3.73 16.06
#